data_AF-C0PGM5-F1
#
_entry.id   AF-C0PGM5-F1
#
_cell.length_a   1.000
_cell.length_b   1.000
_cell.length_c   1.000
_cell.angle_alpha   90.00
_cell.angle_beta   90.00
_cell.angle_gamma   90.00
#
_symmetry.space_group_name_H-M   'P 1'
#
loop_
_entity.id
_entity.type
_entity.pdbx_description
1 polymer ?
#
loop_
_entity_poly.entity_id
_entity_poly.type
_entity_poly.pdbx_seq_one_letter_code
_entity_poly.pdbx_strand_id
1 'polypeptide(L)'
;MRREQEEIITVPDTEAAEIGEIMSRYGLEPQEYGPVVAGLRRNPQAWLDFMMRFELGLERPDPRRALQSAFTIALSYVVGGLVPLLPYVLVSAAQDAMLTSVGVTLAALLFFGYVKGRFTGNRPFASAVQTAVIGALASAAAYGMAKAVQAR
;
A
#
# COMPACT_ATOMS: atom_id res chain seq x y z
N MET A 1 -16.75 11.89 -2.03
CA MET A 1 -17.83 11.62 -3.01
C MET A 1 -19.17 12.21 -2.56
N ARG A 2 -19.90 11.66 -1.57
CA ARG A 2 -21.22 12.23 -1.20
C ARG A 2 -21.15 13.66 -0.68
N ARG A 3 -20.19 13.94 0.21
CA ARG A 3 -19.96 15.28 0.77
C ARG A 3 -19.68 16.32 -0.33
N GLU A 4 -18.67 16.06 -1.15
CA GLU A 4 -18.32 16.86 -2.33
C GLU A 4 -19.51 17.15 -3.26
N GLN A 5 -20.34 16.12 -3.50
CA GLN A 5 -21.52 16.26 -4.34
C GLN A 5 -22.59 17.16 -3.70
N GLU A 6 -22.71 17.16 -2.37
CA GLU A 6 -23.59 18.06 -1.62
C GLU A 6 -23.03 19.49 -1.62
N GLU A 7 -21.72 19.68 -1.49
CA GLU A 7 -21.06 20.99 -1.51
C GLU A 7 -21.22 21.67 -2.89
N ILE A 8 -21.06 20.93 -4.00
CA ILE A 8 -21.33 21.43 -5.37
C ILE A 8 -22.77 21.94 -5.54
N ILE A 9 -23.73 21.36 -4.82
CA ILE A 9 -25.15 21.75 -4.90
C ILE A 9 -25.46 22.92 -3.94
N THR A 10 -24.91 22.88 -2.73
CA THR A 10 -25.25 23.80 -1.65
C THR A 10 -24.46 25.11 -1.70
N VAL A 11 -23.20 25.06 -2.15
CA VAL A 11 -22.27 26.20 -2.20
C VAL A 11 -21.46 26.24 -3.52
N PRO A 12 -22.11 26.22 -4.70
CA PRO A 12 -21.44 26.10 -6.00
C PRO A 12 -20.42 27.22 -6.31
N ASP A 13 -20.60 28.40 -5.72
CA ASP A 13 -19.65 29.51 -5.91
C ASP A 13 -18.36 29.31 -5.12
N THR A 14 -18.45 28.73 -3.92
CA THR A 14 -17.28 28.33 -3.12
C THR A 14 -16.50 27.24 -3.84
N GLU A 15 -17.16 26.16 -4.26
CA GLU A 15 -16.54 25.04 -4.97
C GLU A 15 -15.87 25.46 -6.29
N ALA A 16 -16.42 26.47 -6.96
CA ALA A 16 -15.84 26.97 -8.21
C ALA A 16 -14.58 27.81 -7.96
N ALA A 17 -14.54 28.51 -6.83
CA ALA A 17 -13.35 29.23 -6.38
C ALA A 17 -12.22 28.23 -6.06
N GLU A 18 -12.55 27.07 -5.50
CA GLU A 18 -11.57 26.00 -5.23
C GLU A 18 -10.94 25.45 -6.51
N ILE A 19 -11.72 25.24 -7.59
CA ILE A 19 -11.14 24.91 -8.91
C ILE A 19 -10.17 26.01 -9.38
N GLY A 20 -10.56 27.28 -9.22
CA GLY A 20 -9.71 28.42 -9.57
C GLY A 20 -8.40 28.44 -8.76
N GLU A 21 -8.46 28.11 -7.47
CA GLU A 21 -7.28 28.00 -6.61
C GLU A 21 -6.37 26.85 -7.06
N ILE A 22 -6.94 25.67 -7.34
CA ILE A 22 -6.21 24.52 -7.86
C ILE A 22 -5.48 24.91 -9.15
N MET A 23 -6.18 25.52 -10.11
CA MET A 23 -5.62 25.96 -11.39
C MET A 23 -4.53 27.01 -11.22
N SER A 24 -4.72 27.96 -10.30
CA SER A 24 -3.73 29.00 -9.99
C SER A 24 -2.43 28.40 -9.43
N ARG A 25 -2.49 27.30 -8.66
CA ARG A 25 -1.30 26.58 -8.18
C ARG A 25 -0.49 25.95 -9.32
N TYR A 26 -1.11 25.69 -10.47
CA TYR A 26 -0.43 25.27 -11.71
C TYR A 26 0.05 26.44 -12.57
N GLY A 27 -0.09 27.68 -12.11
CA GLY A 27 0.37 28.88 -12.80
C GLY A 27 -0.61 29.46 -13.82
N LEU A 28 -1.88 29.02 -13.80
CA LEU A 28 -2.91 29.57 -14.68
C LEU A 28 -3.47 30.88 -14.13
N GLU A 29 -3.60 31.87 -14.99
CA GLU A 29 -4.23 33.14 -14.66
C GLU A 29 -5.77 33.06 -14.72
N PRO A 30 -6.51 33.93 -14.02
CA PRO A 30 -7.97 33.92 -14.00
C PRO A 30 -8.65 33.95 -15.37
N GLN A 31 -8.03 34.62 -16.33
CA GLN A 31 -8.49 34.69 -17.71
C GLN A 31 -8.37 33.36 -18.47
N GLU A 32 -7.45 32.49 -18.05
CA GLU A 32 -7.17 31.19 -18.67
C GLU A 32 -8.08 30.09 -18.11
N TYR A 33 -8.26 30.04 -16.78
CA TYR A 33 -9.08 29.01 -16.14
C TYR A 33 -10.56 29.37 -16.06
N GLY A 34 -10.95 30.64 -16.17
CA GLY A 34 -12.34 31.08 -16.09
C GLY A 34 -13.30 30.32 -17.03
N PRO A 35 -12.97 30.15 -18.32
CA PRO A 35 -13.76 29.34 -19.25
C PRO A 35 -13.84 27.85 -18.86
N VAL A 36 -12.79 27.30 -18.23
CA VAL A 36 -12.74 25.91 -17.75
C VAL A 36 -13.72 25.73 -16.58
N VAL A 37 -13.68 26.62 -15.60
CA VAL A 37 -14.62 26.63 -14.46
C VAL A 37 -16.07 26.75 -14.96
N ALA A 38 -16.34 27.66 -15.90
CA ALA A 38 -17.66 27.79 -16.51
C ALA A 38 -18.08 26.54 -17.29
N GLY A 39 -17.13 25.82 -17.90
CA GLY A 39 -17.36 24.52 -18.53
C GLY A 39 -17.73 23.43 -17.54
N LEU A 40 -16.98 23.29 -16.45
CA LEU A 40 -17.23 22.33 -15.38
C LEU A 40 -18.57 22.60 -14.69
N ARG A 41 -18.95 23.87 -14.49
CA ARG A 41 -20.28 24.28 -13.99
C ARG A 41 -21.45 23.68 -14.77
N ARG A 42 -21.30 23.47 -16.08
CA ARG A 42 -22.34 22.88 -16.94
C ARG A 42 -22.39 21.36 -16.89
N ASN A 43 -21.37 20.70 -16.32
CA ASN A 43 -21.29 19.25 -16.22
C ASN A 43 -20.90 18.85 -14.77
N PRO A 44 -21.90 18.72 -13.87
CA PRO A 44 -21.67 18.40 -12.46
C PRO A 44 -20.86 17.12 -12.23
N GLN A 45 -20.97 16.14 -13.13
CA GLN A 45 -20.20 14.90 -13.03
C GLN A 45 -18.72 15.12 -13.34
N ALA A 46 -18.40 15.89 -14.38
CA ALA A 46 -17.02 16.25 -14.70
C ALA A 46 -16.41 17.18 -13.64
N TRP A 47 -17.21 18.08 -13.05
CA TRP A 47 -16.80 18.89 -11.91
C TRP A 47 -16.45 18.02 -10.71
N LEU A 48 -17.36 17.14 -10.28
CA LEU A 48 -17.13 16.23 -9.16
C LEU A 48 -15.89 15.37 -9.38
N ASP A 49 -15.70 14.83 -10.59
CA ASP A 49 -14.52 14.03 -10.92
C ASP A 49 -13.22 14.84 -10.91
N PHE A 50 -13.29 16.11 -11.30
CA PHE A 50 -12.17 17.03 -11.21
C PHE A 50 -11.78 17.28 -9.74
N MET A 51 -12.74 17.69 -8.89
CA MET A 51 -12.48 17.96 -7.47
C MET A 51 -11.98 16.71 -6.74
N MET A 52 -12.65 15.57 -6.92
CA MET A 52 -12.24 14.28 -6.35
C MET A 52 -10.78 13.93 -6.67
N ARG A 53 -10.31 14.25 -7.88
CA ARG A 53 -8.96 13.92 -8.33
C ARG A 53 -7.91 14.96 -7.91
N PHE A 54 -8.19 16.24 -8.08
CA PHE A 54 -7.20 17.31 -7.94
C PHE A 54 -7.18 17.96 -6.57
N GLU A 55 -8.30 17.92 -5.84
CA GLU A 55 -8.39 18.44 -4.48
C GLU A 55 -8.09 17.34 -3.45
N LEU A 56 -8.81 16.20 -3.54
CA LEU A 56 -8.71 15.10 -2.57
C LEU A 56 -7.64 14.07 -2.91
N GLY A 57 -7.11 14.07 -4.13
CA GLY A 57 -6.14 13.06 -4.60
C GLY A 57 -6.73 11.64 -4.68
N LEU A 58 -8.04 11.51 -4.78
CA LEU A 58 -8.74 10.23 -4.75
C LEU A 58 -9.04 9.76 -6.18
N GLU A 59 -8.59 8.56 -6.52
CA GLU A 59 -9.06 7.84 -7.70
C GLU A 59 -10.30 7.02 -7.34
N ARG A 60 -11.25 6.92 -8.28
CA ARG A 60 -12.44 6.06 -8.08
C ARG A 60 -11.98 4.61 -7.87
N PRO A 61 -12.32 3.98 -6.73
CA PRO A 61 -11.90 2.61 -6.47
C PRO A 61 -12.60 1.65 -7.44
N ASP A 62 -11.85 0.74 -8.04
CA ASP A 62 -12.40 -0.36 -8.83
C ASP A 62 -12.87 -1.48 -7.88
N PRO A 63 -14.18 -1.77 -7.79
CA PRO A 63 -14.71 -2.78 -6.88
C PRO A 63 -14.16 -4.19 -7.16
N ARG A 64 -13.76 -4.50 -8.41
CA ARG A 64 -13.14 -5.79 -8.73
C ARG A 64 -11.72 -5.90 -8.18
N ARG A 65 -10.99 -4.79 -8.10
CA ARG A 65 -9.63 -4.76 -7.53
C ARG A 65 -9.63 -5.03 -6.03
N ALA A 66 -10.70 -4.67 -5.31
CA ALA A 66 -10.80 -4.92 -3.87
C ALA A 66 -10.79 -6.42 -3.55
N LEU A 67 -11.63 -7.21 -4.22
CA LEU A 67 -11.67 -8.66 -4.03
C LEU A 67 -10.38 -9.33 -4.49
N GLN A 68 -9.85 -8.93 -5.64
CA GLN A 68 -8.58 -9.46 -6.14
C GLN A 68 -7.44 -9.21 -5.16
N SER A 69 -7.35 -8.00 -4.60
CA SER A 69 -6.36 -7.63 -3.58
C SER A 69 -6.47 -8.49 -2.31
N ALA A 70 -7.70 -8.70 -1.84
CA ALA A 70 -7.94 -9.55 -0.66
C ALA A 70 -7.45 -10.99 -0.89
N PHE A 71 -7.82 -11.60 -2.02
CA PHE A 71 -7.40 -12.96 -2.35
C PHE A 71 -5.89 -13.07 -2.58
N THR A 72 -5.27 -12.12 -3.27
CA THR A 72 -3.82 -12.16 -3.53
C THR A 72 -3.04 -12.03 -2.24
N ILE A 73 -3.44 -11.15 -1.32
CA ILE A 73 -2.80 -11.02 0.00
C ILE A 73 -2.98 -12.29 0.82
N ALA A 74 -4.21 -12.82 0.90
CA ALA A 74 -4.50 -14.02 1.68
C ALA A 74 -3.68 -15.22 1.20
N LEU A 75 -3.66 -15.49 -0.11
CA LEU A 75 -2.89 -16.59 -0.68
C LEU A 75 -1.38 -16.38 -0.49
N SER A 76 -0.89 -15.16 -0.69
CA SER A 76 0.53 -14.84 -0.49
C SER A 76 0.96 -15.04 0.97
N TYR A 77 0.08 -14.71 1.93
CA TYR A 77 0.36 -14.91 3.35
C TYR A 77 0.41 -16.38 3.73
N VAL A 78 -0.53 -17.19 3.19
CA VAL A 78 -0.53 -18.65 3.39
C VAL A 78 0.74 -19.25 2.81
N VAL A 79 1.06 -18.96 1.54
CA VAL A 79 2.25 -19.51 0.87
C VAL A 79 3.53 -19.06 1.58
N GLY A 80 3.64 -17.78 1.92
CA GLY A 80 4.80 -17.23 2.62
C GLY A 80 4.97 -17.80 4.04
N GLY A 81 3.86 -18.01 4.76
CA GLY A 81 3.86 -18.62 6.10
C GLY A 81 4.17 -20.11 6.11
N LEU A 82 3.91 -20.83 5.01
CA LEU A 82 4.26 -22.24 4.89
C LEU A 82 5.79 -22.44 4.75
N VAL A 83 6.51 -21.51 4.11
CA VAL A 83 7.96 -21.60 3.90
C VAL A 83 8.75 -21.92 5.18
N PRO A 84 8.63 -21.16 6.29
CA PRO A 84 9.31 -21.47 7.55
C PRO A 84 8.81 -22.76 8.23
N LEU A 85 7.57 -23.19 7.96
CA LEU A 85 6.96 -24.36 8.59
C LEU A 85 7.32 -25.68 7.91
N LEU A 86 7.62 -25.66 6.60
CA LEU A 86 7.94 -26.84 5.81
C LEU A 86 9.03 -27.74 6.43
N PRO A 87 10.16 -27.20 6.95
CA PRO A 87 11.18 -28.05 7.56
C PRO A 87 10.70 -28.81 8.80
N TYR A 88 9.76 -28.27 9.57
CA TYR A 88 9.18 -28.95 10.73
C TYR A 88 8.24 -30.11 10.36
N VAL A 89 7.73 -30.13 9.12
CA VAL A 89 6.93 -31.25 8.60
C VAL A 89 7.84 -32.38 8.08
N LEU A 90 9.03 -32.03 7.57
CA LEU A 90 9.93 -32.96 6.89
C LEU A 90 11.03 -33.52 7.78
N VAL A 91 11.44 -32.79 8.82
CA VAL A 91 12.57 -33.15 9.70
C VAL A 91 12.04 -33.48 11.10
N SER A 92 12.32 -34.70 11.56
CA SER A 92 11.79 -35.21 12.84
C SER A 92 12.47 -34.59 14.07
N ALA A 93 13.74 -34.21 13.96
CA ALA A 93 14.48 -33.57 15.05
C ALA A 93 14.19 -32.06 15.08
N ALA A 94 13.58 -31.59 16.15
CA ALA A 94 13.14 -30.19 16.27
C ALA A 94 14.28 -29.16 16.13
N GLN A 95 15.48 -29.48 16.62
CA GLN A 95 16.65 -28.61 16.49
C GLN A 95 17.13 -28.50 15.04
N ASP A 96 17.21 -29.62 14.33
CA ASP A 96 17.62 -29.65 12.92
C ASP A 96 16.57 -28.99 12.01
N ALA A 97 15.29 -29.20 12.33
CA ALA A 97 14.17 -28.53 11.67
C ALA A 97 14.24 -27.01 11.83
N MET A 98 14.55 -26.53 13.05
CA MET A 98 14.73 -25.11 13.35
C MET A 98 15.87 -24.49 12.55
N LEU A 99 17.06 -25.11 12.56
CA LEU A 99 18.22 -24.59 11.83
C LEU A 99 17.95 -24.56 10.32
N THR A 100 17.31 -25.60 9.79
CA THR A 100 16.89 -25.66 8.39
C THR A 100 15.86 -24.57 8.05
N SER A 101 14.87 -24.37 8.93
CA SER A 101 13.86 -23.31 8.80
C SER A 101 14.46 -21.92 8.78
N VAL A 102 15.44 -21.63 9.65
CA VAL A 102 16.16 -20.36 9.65
C VAL A 102 16.84 -20.12 8.29
N GLY A 103 17.57 -21.11 7.76
CA GLY A 103 18.25 -21.00 6.48
C GLY A 103 17.30 -20.76 5.31
N VAL A 104 16.23 -21.57 5.20
CA VAL A 104 15.22 -21.45 4.12
C VAL A 104 14.49 -20.11 4.21
N THR A 105 14.12 -19.67 5.41
CA THR A 105 13.42 -18.41 5.62
C THR A 105 14.29 -17.22 5.29
N LEU A 106 15.57 -17.22 5.70
CA LEU A 106 16.51 -16.16 5.32
C LEU A 106 16.70 -16.07 3.81
N ALA A 107 16.85 -17.21 3.12
CA ALA A 107 16.93 -17.24 1.66
C ALA A 107 15.66 -16.67 1.01
N ALA A 108 14.48 -17.04 1.51
CA ALA A 108 13.21 -16.52 1.03
C ALA A 108 13.07 -15.00 1.28
N LEU A 109 13.43 -14.50 2.46
CA LEU A 109 13.38 -13.07 2.78
C LEU A 109 14.33 -12.25 1.90
N LEU A 110 15.53 -12.75 1.63
CA LEU A 110 16.46 -12.12 0.70
C LEU A 110 15.90 -12.11 -0.73
N PHE A 111 15.36 -13.23 -1.20
CA PHE A 111 14.76 -13.35 -2.53
C PHE A 111 13.57 -12.41 -2.69
N PHE A 112 12.56 -12.49 -1.83
CA PHE A 112 11.37 -11.64 -1.90
C PHE A 112 11.69 -10.17 -1.64
N GLY A 113 12.66 -9.87 -0.77
CA GLY A 113 13.14 -8.51 -0.57
C GLY A 113 13.83 -7.93 -1.81
N TYR A 114 14.63 -8.73 -2.52
CA TYR A 114 15.24 -8.33 -3.80
C TYR A 114 14.17 -8.06 -4.86
N VAL A 115 13.23 -8.99 -5.01
CA VAL A 115 12.09 -8.87 -5.94
C VAL A 115 11.28 -7.60 -5.64
N LYS A 116 10.93 -7.39 -4.37
CA LYS A 116 10.24 -6.17 -3.90
C LYS A 116 11.01 -4.90 -4.29
N GLY A 117 12.32 -4.87 -4.07
CA GLY A 117 13.15 -3.73 -4.46
C GLY A 117 13.14 -3.47 -5.96
N ARG A 118 13.22 -4.52 -6.79
CA ARG A 118 13.17 -4.42 -8.25
C ARG A 118 11.85 -3.85 -8.77
N PHE A 119 10.72 -4.27 -8.19
CA PHE A 119 9.39 -3.82 -8.60
C PHE A 119 9.00 -2.43 -8.07
N THR A 120 9.52 -2.04 -6.91
CA THR A 120 9.20 -0.73 -6.28
C THR A 120 10.11 0.41 -6.74
N GLY A 121 11.05 0.17 -7.67
CA GLY A 121 12.02 1.18 -8.12
C GLY A 121 13.12 1.50 -7.10
N ASN A 122 13.20 0.75 -5.99
CA ASN A 122 14.22 0.90 -4.96
C ASN A 122 15.48 0.10 -5.29
N ARG A 123 16.58 0.33 -4.56
CA ARG A 123 17.82 -0.47 -4.68
C ARG A 123 17.56 -1.93 -4.26
N PRO A 124 17.62 -2.92 -5.17
CA PRO A 124 17.16 -4.29 -4.89
C PRO A 124 17.91 -4.96 -3.73
N PHE A 125 19.24 -4.85 -3.71
CA PHE A 125 20.07 -5.43 -2.66
C PHE A 125 19.80 -4.82 -1.28
N ALA A 126 19.60 -3.50 -1.20
CA ALA A 126 19.26 -2.84 0.06
C ALA A 126 17.90 -3.33 0.58
N SER A 127 16.93 -3.50 -0.32
CA SER A 127 15.60 -4.01 0.02
C SER A 127 15.63 -5.47 0.50
N ALA A 128 16.48 -6.31 -0.10
CA ALA A 128 16.73 -7.68 0.33
C ALA A 128 17.29 -7.72 1.76
N VAL A 129 18.37 -6.99 2.02
CA VAL A 129 19.02 -6.93 3.34
C VAL A 129 18.06 -6.40 4.40
N GLN A 130 17.34 -5.30 4.10
CA GLN A 130 16.37 -4.74 5.03
C GLN A 130 15.26 -5.75 5.39
N THR A 131 14.76 -6.49 4.41
CA THR A 131 13.71 -7.50 4.62
C THR A 131 14.22 -8.65 5.51
N ALA A 132 15.44 -9.12 5.26
CA ALA A 132 16.08 -10.15 6.09
C ALA A 132 16.34 -9.67 7.53
N VAL A 133 16.81 -8.43 7.71
CA VAL A 133 17.07 -7.84 9.04
C VAL A 133 15.78 -7.70 9.84
N ILE A 134 14.70 -7.22 9.24
CA ILE A 134 13.39 -7.12 9.92
C ILE A 134 12.92 -8.50 10.38
N GLY A 135 13.03 -9.52 9.52
CA GLY A 135 12.68 -10.90 9.87
C GLY A 135 13.53 -11.45 11.02
N ALA A 136 14.85 -11.22 10.97
CA ALA A 136 15.78 -11.65 12.01
C ALA A 136 15.47 -10.98 13.36
N LEU A 137 15.20 -9.67 13.38
CA LEU A 137 14.84 -8.93 14.58
C LEU A 137 13.51 -9.43 15.18
N ALA A 138 12.49 -9.63 14.35
CA ALA A 138 11.20 -10.15 14.79
C ALA A 138 11.33 -11.56 15.38
N SER A 139 12.10 -12.44 14.72
CA SER A 139 12.37 -13.79 15.21
C SER A 139 13.15 -13.79 16.52
N ALA A 140 14.16 -12.93 16.66
CA ALA A 140 14.94 -12.79 17.89
C ALA A 140 14.06 -12.30 19.05
N ALA A 141 13.18 -11.32 18.80
CA ALA A 141 12.22 -10.84 19.78
C ALA A 141 11.23 -11.94 20.22
N ALA A 142 10.66 -12.68 19.26
CA ALA A 142 9.75 -13.79 19.56
C ALA A 142 10.42 -14.90 20.39
N TYR A 143 11.65 -15.29 20.02
CA TYR A 143 12.44 -16.26 20.77
C TYR A 143 12.76 -15.77 22.19
N GLY A 144 13.16 -14.50 22.33
CA GLY A 144 13.43 -13.87 23.62
C GLY A 144 12.21 -13.88 24.54
N MET A 145 11.03 -13.55 24.00
CA MET A 145 9.78 -13.61 24.76
C MET A 145 9.42 -15.04 25.16
N ALA A 146 9.52 -16.00 24.24
CA ALA A 146 9.23 -17.41 24.53
C ALA A 146 10.13 -17.95 25.66
N LYS A 147 11.43 -17.63 25.62
CA LYS A 147 12.39 -18.00 26.65
C LYS A 147 12.10 -17.32 27.99
N ALA A 148 11.73 -16.04 27.98
CA ALA A 148 11.39 -15.30 29.21
C ALA A 148 10.15 -15.85 29.92
N VAL A 149 9.17 -16.35 29.16
CA VAL A 149 7.96 -17.00 29.70
C VAL A 149 8.30 -18.38 30.26
N GLN A 150 9.11 -19.18 29.56
CA GLN A 150 9.51 -20.53 30.00
C GLN A 150 10.51 -20.53 31.17
N ALA A 151 11.21 -19.42 31.40
CA ALA A 151 12.12 -19.26 32.52
C ALA A 151 11.42 -18.94 33.86
N ARG A 152 10.09 -18.78 33.85
CA ARG A 152 9.23 -18.67 35.03
C ARG A 152 8.60 -20.01 35.34
#